data_AF-A0A7X2FUJ7-F1
#
_entry.id   AF-A0A7X2FUJ7-F1
#
_cell.length_a   1.000
_cell.length_b   1.000
_cell.length_c   1.000
_cell.angle_alpha   90.00
_cell.angle_beta   90.00
_cell.angle_gamma   90.00
#
_symmetry.space_group_name_H-M   'P 1'
#
loop_
_entity.id
_entity.type
_entity.pdbx_description
1 polymer ?
#
loop_
_entity_poly.entity_id
_entity_poly.type
_entity_poly.pdbx_seq_one_letter_code
_entity_poly.pdbx_strand_id
1 'polypeptide(L)'
;MKHILTCLLILLPLSAHADFDRDRKLETERFIIALNACAEDKEVECAAQFFEACGERQNWTTVGMQICSAAQHAHWQSEMELVWRQIERRSGGKFRDHMLDAQKTWNAWRDARCHAYRFFEGTMFRPVATDCWAETTFDRLQDLRTILDAGPLASEPILMDLDCDSVADEVMSLPVEDNQISIIYYPGTRDERMLAVQIPVADNRQDALCSRWLDLEKVVTDGKKCPILRIDDGFCDAMYVSRDTATNQWLIDRN
;
A
#
# COMPACT_ATOMS: atom_id res chain seq x y z
N MET A 1 -48.45 13.02 -51.11
CA MET A 1 -48.61 13.32 -49.67
C MET A 1 -47.41 12.74 -48.93
N LYS A 2 -46.45 13.60 -48.57
CA LYS A 2 -45.21 13.23 -47.86
C LYS A 2 -45.40 13.64 -46.39
N HIS A 3 -45.42 12.68 -45.47
CA HIS A 3 -45.37 12.95 -44.04
C HIS A 3 -43.90 12.96 -43.60
N ILE A 4 -43.42 14.14 -43.20
CA ILE A 4 -42.13 14.36 -42.56
C ILE A 4 -42.33 14.09 -41.07
N LEU A 5 -41.73 13.01 -40.58
CA LEU A 5 -41.72 12.63 -39.17
C LEU A 5 -40.52 13.34 -38.51
N THR A 6 -40.80 14.43 -37.79
CA THR A 6 -39.80 15.23 -37.07
C THR A 6 -39.32 14.46 -35.84
N CYS A 7 -38.06 14.00 -35.89
CA CYS A 7 -37.38 13.36 -34.78
C CYS A 7 -36.97 14.43 -33.74
N LEU A 8 -37.76 14.55 -32.67
CA LEU A 8 -37.45 15.40 -31.52
C LEU A 8 -36.41 14.67 -30.65
N LEU A 9 -35.12 14.83 -30.99
CA LEU A 9 -34.02 14.41 -30.12
C LEU A 9 -34.01 15.30 -28.87
N ILE A 10 -34.42 14.72 -27.74
CA ILE A 10 -34.30 15.34 -26.42
C ILE A 10 -32.82 15.26 -26.02
N LEU A 11 -32.12 16.40 -26.13
CA LEU A 11 -30.79 16.61 -25.56
C LEU A 11 -30.91 16.67 -24.03
N LEU A 12 -30.74 15.54 -23.35
CA LEU A 12 -30.51 15.53 -21.90
C LEU A 12 -29.06 16.01 -21.62
N PRO A 13 -28.84 16.84 -20.59
CA PRO A 13 -27.52 17.35 -20.25
C PRO A 13 -26.62 16.24 -19.70
N LEU A 14 -25.51 15.95 -20.39
CA LEU A 14 -24.47 14.99 -19.97
C LEU A 14 -23.69 15.40 -18.70
N SER A 15 -23.93 16.60 -18.15
CA SER A 15 -23.10 17.18 -17.07
C SER A 15 -23.29 16.53 -15.70
N ALA A 16 -24.38 15.79 -15.44
CA ALA A 16 -24.63 15.20 -14.12
C ALA A 16 -23.73 13.99 -13.78
N HIS A 17 -23.12 13.33 -14.77
CA HIS A 17 -22.28 12.14 -14.53
C HIS A 17 -20.85 12.50 -14.04
N ALA A 18 -20.36 13.70 -14.36
CA ALA A 18 -18.97 14.09 -14.07
C ALA A 18 -18.77 14.59 -12.63
N ASP A 19 -19.79 15.16 -11.99
CA ASP A 19 -19.70 15.61 -10.60
C ASP A 19 -19.80 14.43 -9.62
N PHE A 20 -20.62 13.41 -9.94
CA PHE A 20 -20.75 12.20 -9.13
C PHE A 20 -19.47 11.35 -9.05
N ASP A 21 -18.59 11.43 -10.05
CA ASP A 21 -17.31 10.70 -10.06
C ASP A 21 -16.20 11.44 -9.28
N ARG A 22 -16.27 12.78 -9.24
CA ARG A 22 -15.30 13.63 -8.54
C ARG A 22 -15.48 13.58 -7.04
N ASP A 23 -16.72 13.68 -6.55
CA ASP A 23 -17.01 13.60 -5.12
C ASP A 23 -16.66 12.22 -4.57
N ARG A 24 -16.92 11.15 -5.33
CA ARG A 24 -16.49 9.79 -4.99
C ARG A 24 -14.97 9.67 -4.84
N LYS A 25 -14.21 10.32 -5.73
CA LYS A 25 -12.75 10.28 -5.70
C LYS A 25 -12.18 11.02 -4.49
N LEU A 26 -12.70 12.21 -4.19
CA LEU A 26 -12.30 13.03 -3.03
C LEU A 26 -12.66 12.34 -1.70
N GLU A 27 -13.81 11.66 -1.64
CA GLU A 27 -14.16 10.84 -0.48
C GLU A 27 -13.26 9.62 -0.35
N THR A 28 -12.88 8.98 -1.46
CA THR A 28 -11.95 7.84 -1.49
C THR A 28 -10.53 8.23 -1.03
N GLU A 29 -10.05 9.41 -1.39
CA GLU A 29 -8.71 9.88 -0.97
C GLU A 29 -8.67 10.21 0.53
N ARG A 30 -9.68 10.92 1.06
CA ARG A 30 -9.81 11.16 2.51
C ARG A 30 -10.00 9.86 3.30
N PHE A 31 -10.64 8.88 2.68
CA PHE A 31 -10.89 7.55 3.21
C PHE A 31 -9.60 6.72 3.34
N ILE A 32 -8.76 6.71 2.31
CA ILE A 32 -7.46 6.03 2.34
C ILE A 32 -6.58 6.63 3.44
N ILE A 33 -6.59 7.95 3.62
CA ILE A 33 -5.84 8.61 4.70
C ILE A 33 -6.31 8.14 6.09
N ALA A 34 -7.62 7.99 6.31
CA ALA A 34 -8.16 7.54 7.59
C ALA A 34 -7.81 6.07 7.90
N LEU A 35 -7.87 5.19 6.90
CA LEU A 35 -7.43 3.80 7.07
C LEU A 35 -5.91 3.68 7.23
N ASN A 36 -5.12 4.48 6.50
CA ASN A 36 -3.66 4.53 6.65
C ASN A 36 -3.21 5.05 8.02
N ALA A 37 -4.09 5.70 8.80
CA ALA A 37 -3.78 6.13 10.16
C ALA A 37 -3.93 4.99 11.20
N CYS A 38 -4.47 3.84 10.82
CA CYS A 38 -4.77 2.73 11.74
C CYS A 38 -3.54 1.91 12.09
N ALA A 39 -3.24 1.71 13.37
CA ALA A 39 -2.14 0.84 13.78
C ALA A 39 -2.40 -0.63 13.37
N GLU A 40 -1.34 -1.39 13.07
CA GLU A 40 -1.43 -2.80 12.61
C GLU A 40 -2.19 -3.69 13.60
N ASP A 41 -2.05 -3.45 14.90
CA ASP A 41 -2.71 -4.20 15.97
C ASP A 41 -4.23 -3.92 16.08
N LYS A 42 -4.75 -2.95 15.33
CA LYS A 42 -6.14 -2.48 15.40
C LYS A 42 -6.81 -2.36 14.04
N GLU A 43 -6.28 -3.01 13.01
CA GLU A 43 -6.82 -2.89 11.66
C GLU A 43 -8.26 -3.38 11.55
N VAL A 44 -8.63 -4.42 12.31
CA VAL A 44 -10.02 -4.93 12.35
C VAL A 44 -10.97 -3.90 12.96
N GLU A 45 -10.61 -3.34 14.13
CA GLU A 45 -11.40 -2.27 14.74
C GLU A 45 -11.49 -1.05 13.82
N CYS A 46 -10.41 -0.75 13.10
CA CYS A 46 -10.36 0.35 12.16
C CYS A 46 -11.24 0.16 10.93
N ALA A 47 -11.26 -1.05 10.35
CA ALA A 47 -12.15 -1.39 9.25
C ALA A 47 -13.62 -1.20 9.67
N ALA A 48 -13.97 -1.65 10.88
CA ALA A 48 -15.31 -1.50 11.46
C ALA A 48 -15.67 -0.03 11.69
N GLN A 49 -14.79 0.75 12.33
CA GLN A 49 -14.98 2.19 12.55
C GLN A 49 -15.12 2.95 11.24
N PHE A 50 -14.36 2.56 10.22
CA PHE A 50 -14.51 3.13 8.89
C PHE A 50 -15.90 2.83 8.32
N PHE A 51 -16.32 1.55 8.32
CA PHE A 51 -17.59 1.17 7.74
C PHE A 51 -18.75 1.90 8.42
N GLU A 52 -18.67 2.06 9.74
CA GLU A 52 -19.65 2.83 10.53
C GLU A 52 -19.69 4.31 10.11
N ALA A 53 -18.54 4.99 10.09
CA ALA A 53 -18.45 6.40 9.69
C ALA A 53 -18.90 6.62 8.23
N CYS A 54 -18.58 5.68 7.33
CA CYS A 54 -19.05 5.71 5.96
C CYS A 54 -20.56 5.48 5.87
N GLY A 55 -21.08 4.50 6.63
CA GLY A 55 -22.50 4.19 6.73
C GLY A 55 -23.32 5.41 7.18
N GLU A 56 -22.86 6.12 8.21
CA GLU A 56 -23.48 7.37 8.67
C GLU A 56 -23.57 8.42 7.56
N ARG A 57 -22.48 8.66 6.83
CA ARG A 57 -22.45 9.63 5.71
C ARG A 57 -23.36 9.21 4.56
N GLN A 58 -23.44 7.91 4.30
CA GLN A 58 -24.28 7.35 3.23
C GLN A 58 -25.72 7.06 3.68
N ASN A 59 -26.12 7.58 4.85
CA ASN A 59 -27.44 7.43 5.47
C ASN A 59 -27.89 5.97 5.63
N TRP A 60 -26.95 5.04 5.80
CA TRP A 60 -27.22 3.61 5.98
C TRP A 60 -28.10 2.99 4.89
N THR A 61 -28.12 3.58 3.69
CA THR A 61 -28.84 3.02 2.56
C THR A 61 -28.13 1.76 2.05
N THR A 62 -28.85 0.83 1.44
CA THR A 62 -28.21 -0.37 0.85
C THR A 62 -27.15 -0.02 -0.18
N VAL A 63 -27.41 1.01 -1.00
CA VAL A 63 -26.44 1.53 -1.98
C VAL A 63 -25.23 2.12 -1.26
N GLY A 64 -25.46 2.89 -0.19
CA GLY A 64 -24.43 3.42 0.68
C GLY A 64 -23.51 2.35 1.27
N MET A 65 -24.10 1.32 1.89
CA MET A 65 -23.36 0.19 2.44
C MET A 65 -22.52 -0.51 1.36
N GLN A 66 -23.06 -0.70 0.15
CA GLN A 66 -22.32 -1.27 -0.96
C GLN A 66 -21.12 -0.40 -1.38
N ILE A 67 -21.29 0.93 -1.39
CA ILE A 67 -20.19 1.88 -1.65
C ILE A 67 -19.11 1.76 -0.57
N CYS A 68 -19.50 1.71 0.70
CA CYS A 68 -18.57 1.59 1.83
C CYS A 68 -17.78 0.27 1.80
N SER A 69 -18.41 -0.87 1.57
CA SER A 69 -17.69 -2.15 1.44
C SER A 69 -16.80 -2.18 0.19
N ALA A 70 -17.20 -1.54 -0.92
CA ALA A 70 -16.36 -1.45 -2.11
C ALA A 70 -15.10 -0.62 -1.87
N ALA A 71 -15.22 0.47 -1.11
CA ALA A 71 -14.09 1.29 -0.69
C ALA A 71 -13.11 0.49 0.17
N GLN A 72 -13.60 -0.24 1.18
CA GLN A 72 -12.77 -1.14 2.00
C GLN A 72 -12.03 -2.16 1.15
N HIS A 73 -12.74 -2.85 0.26
CA HIS A 73 -12.12 -3.83 -0.63
C HIS A 73 -11.01 -3.21 -1.48
N ALA A 74 -11.23 -2.01 -2.05
CA ALA A 74 -10.21 -1.33 -2.84
C ALA A 74 -8.96 -0.99 -2.02
N HIS A 75 -9.13 -0.56 -0.78
CA HIS A 75 -8.02 -0.30 0.14
C HIS A 75 -7.24 -1.59 0.44
N TRP A 76 -7.92 -2.65 0.89
CA TRP A 76 -7.24 -3.92 1.22
C TRP A 76 -6.58 -4.57 0.01
N GLN A 77 -7.17 -4.44 -1.17
CA GLN A 77 -6.57 -4.92 -2.41
C GLN A 77 -5.27 -4.17 -2.73
N SER A 78 -5.23 -2.84 -2.55
CA SER A 78 -4.01 -2.04 -2.72
C SER A 78 -2.90 -2.46 -1.74
N GLU A 79 -3.24 -2.63 -0.46
CA GLU A 79 -2.29 -3.10 0.56
C GLU A 79 -1.78 -4.52 0.24
N MET A 80 -2.68 -5.41 -0.19
CA MET A 80 -2.32 -6.77 -0.59
C MET A 80 -1.36 -6.77 -1.78
N GLU A 81 -1.55 -5.89 -2.76
CA GLU A 81 -0.64 -5.75 -3.91
C GLU A 81 0.75 -5.25 -3.50
N LEU A 82 0.83 -4.34 -2.54
CA LEU A 82 2.11 -3.88 -1.98
C LEU A 82 2.87 -5.02 -1.30
N VAL A 83 2.19 -5.77 -0.41
CA VAL A 83 2.74 -6.95 0.27
C VAL A 83 3.12 -8.04 -0.73
N TRP A 84 2.30 -8.26 -1.75
CA TRP A 84 2.58 -9.24 -2.80
C TRP A 84 3.87 -8.91 -3.57
N ARG A 85 4.09 -7.64 -3.96
CA ARG A 85 5.35 -7.21 -4.60
C ARG A 85 6.57 -7.48 -3.73
N GLN A 86 6.45 -7.32 -2.41
CA GLN A 86 7.54 -7.66 -1.48
C GLN A 86 7.83 -9.16 -1.48
N ILE A 87 6.79 -9.99 -1.44
CA ILE A 87 6.91 -11.44 -1.54
C ILE A 87 7.59 -11.83 -2.85
N GLU A 88 7.20 -11.23 -3.98
CA GLU A 88 7.83 -11.50 -5.29
C GLU A 88 9.31 -11.13 -5.32
N ARG A 89 9.71 -10.03 -4.68
CA ARG A 89 11.12 -9.60 -4.60
C ARG A 89 11.96 -10.53 -3.72
N ARG A 90 11.42 -10.98 -2.59
CA ARG A 90 12.13 -11.84 -1.62
C ARG A 90 12.07 -13.32 -1.97
N SER A 91 11.12 -13.75 -2.81
CA SER A 91 10.95 -15.15 -3.19
C SER A 91 11.74 -15.52 -4.43
N GLY A 92 12.34 -16.71 -4.38
CA GLY A 92 13.08 -17.31 -5.50
C GLY A 92 12.67 -18.76 -5.78
N GLY A 93 12.95 -19.20 -7.00
CA GLY A 93 12.80 -20.60 -7.42
C GLY A 93 11.42 -21.20 -7.11
N LYS A 94 11.42 -22.42 -6.58
CA LYS A 94 10.19 -23.20 -6.31
C LYS A 94 9.23 -22.53 -5.33
N PHE A 95 9.75 -21.74 -4.39
CA PHE A 95 8.91 -21.05 -3.42
C PHE A 95 8.07 -19.96 -4.09
N ARG A 96 8.67 -19.17 -4.98
CA ARG A 96 7.95 -18.16 -5.78
C ARG A 96 6.87 -18.81 -6.64
N ASP A 97 7.19 -19.91 -7.31
CA ASP A 97 6.22 -20.63 -8.15
C ASP A 97 5.03 -21.15 -7.33
N HIS A 98 5.29 -21.66 -6.12
CA HIS A 98 4.24 -22.10 -5.20
C HIS A 98 3.37 -20.93 -4.71
N MET A 99 3.98 -19.80 -4.34
CA MET A 99 3.24 -18.61 -3.93
C MET A 99 2.33 -18.08 -5.05
N LEU A 100 2.83 -18.05 -6.29
CA LEU A 100 2.05 -17.64 -7.46
C LEU A 100 0.83 -18.54 -7.69
N ASP A 101 1.01 -19.86 -7.55
CA ASP A 101 -0.09 -20.83 -7.67
C ASP A 101 -1.11 -20.69 -6.54
N ALA A 102 -0.63 -20.51 -5.30
CA ALA A 102 -1.47 -20.25 -4.13
C ALA A 102 -2.31 -18.97 -4.31
N GLN A 103 -1.71 -17.89 -4.80
CA GLN A 103 -2.41 -16.62 -5.03
C GLN A 103 -3.48 -16.74 -6.13
N LYS A 104 -3.18 -17.43 -7.23
CA LYS A 104 -4.16 -17.71 -8.30
C LYS A 104 -5.33 -18.54 -7.80
N THR A 105 -5.05 -19.58 -7.04
CA THR A 105 -6.06 -20.46 -6.45
C THR A 105 -6.95 -19.70 -5.46
N TRP A 106 -6.34 -18.86 -4.62
CA TRP A 106 -7.07 -18.01 -3.69
C TRP A 106 -7.99 -17.02 -4.42
N ASN A 107 -7.52 -16.35 -5.49
CA ASN A 107 -8.36 -15.47 -6.30
C ASN A 107 -9.60 -16.21 -6.84
N ALA A 108 -9.39 -17.39 -7.44
CA ALA A 108 -10.50 -18.19 -7.97
C ALA A 108 -11.51 -18.61 -6.89
N TRP A 109 -11.01 -18.99 -5.71
CA TRP A 109 -11.85 -19.32 -4.56
C TRP A 109 -12.64 -18.12 -4.04
N ARG A 110 -12.00 -16.96 -3.84
CA ARG A 110 -12.63 -15.71 -3.41
C ARG A 110 -13.77 -15.34 -4.34
N ASP A 111 -13.48 -15.32 -5.64
CA ASP A 111 -14.42 -14.95 -6.67
C ASP A 111 -15.64 -15.88 -6.66
N ALA A 112 -15.43 -17.20 -6.57
CA ALA A 112 -16.50 -18.18 -6.48
C ALA A 112 -17.33 -18.03 -5.21
N ARG A 113 -16.68 -17.88 -4.04
CA ARG A 113 -17.32 -17.69 -2.74
C ARG A 113 -18.19 -16.44 -2.75
N CYS A 114 -17.63 -15.29 -3.12
CA CYS A 114 -18.35 -14.02 -3.03
C CYS A 114 -19.40 -13.85 -4.14
N HIS A 115 -19.21 -14.48 -5.30
CA HIS A 115 -20.26 -14.51 -6.33
C HIS A 115 -21.49 -15.32 -5.88
N ALA A 116 -21.36 -16.30 -4.98
CA ALA A 116 -22.49 -17.06 -4.47
C ALA A 116 -23.61 -16.16 -3.92
N TYR A 117 -23.25 -15.03 -3.29
CA TYR A 117 -24.22 -14.08 -2.75
C TYR A 117 -25.07 -13.36 -3.81
N ARG A 118 -24.62 -13.30 -5.06
CA ARG A 118 -25.37 -12.68 -6.16
C ARG A 118 -26.57 -13.51 -6.63
N PHE A 119 -26.66 -14.78 -6.24
CA PHE A 119 -27.80 -15.63 -6.57
C PHE A 119 -28.96 -15.47 -5.59
N PHE A 120 -28.77 -14.78 -4.46
CA PHE A 120 -29.84 -14.48 -3.53
C PHE A 120 -30.64 -13.25 -3.96
N GLU A 121 -31.95 -13.30 -3.77
CA GLU A 121 -32.86 -12.20 -4.05
C GLU A 121 -32.94 -11.22 -2.88
N GLY A 122 -33.16 -9.94 -3.18
CA GLY A 122 -33.28 -8.88 -2.18
C GLY A 122 -32.11 -7.90 -2.21
N THR A 123 -32.38 -6.67 -1.77
CA THR A 123 -31.40 -5.58 -1.83
C THR A 123 -30.23 -5.82 -0.87
N MET A 124 -30.47 -6.49 0.26
CA MET A 124 -29.47 -6.78 1.30
C MET A 124 -28.28 -7.61 0.80
N PHE A 125 -28.46 -8.49 -0.19
CA PHE A 125 -27.37 -9.39 -0.62
C PHE A 125 -26.31 -8.69 -1.47
N ARG A 126 -26.59 -7.49 -2.00
CA ARG A 126 -25.59 -6.71 -2.75
C ARG A 126 -24.45 -6.20 -1.86
N PRO A 127 -24.70 -5.47 -0.75
CA PRO A 127 -23.64 -5.09 0.16
C PRO A 127 -22.97 -6.32 0.77
N VAL A 128 -23.71 -7.37 1.15
CA VAL A 128 -23.11 -8.63 1.65
C VAL A 128 -22.13 -9.26 0.65
N ALA A 129 -22.50 -9.29 -0.63
CA ALA A 129 -21.61 -9.79 -1.67
C ALA A 129 -20.33 -8.96 -1.75
N THR A 130 -20.42 -7.63 -1.69
CA THR A 130 -19.27 -6.72 -1.73
C THR A 130 -18.41 -6.82 -0.46
N ASP A 131 -19.04 -6.96 0.70
CA ASP A 131 -18.37 -7.11 1.99
C ASP A 131 -17.54 -8.40 2.07
N CYS A 132 -18.06 -9.50 1.51
CA CYS A 132 -17.29 -10.73 1.34
C CYS A 132 -15.95 -10.50 0.63
N TRP A 133 -15.90 -9.64 -0.39
CA TRP A 133 -14.63 -9.32 -1.08
C TRP A 133 -13.68 -8.56 -0.15
N ALA A 134 -14.18 -7.61 0.62
CA ALA A 134 -13.38 -6.83 1.55
C ALA A 134 -12.78 -7.72 2.64
N GLU A 135 -13.60 -8.51 3.33
CA GLU A 135 -13.18 -9.42 4.40
C GLU A 135 -12.16 -10.45 3.90
N THR A 136 -12.48 -11.16 2.83
CA THR A 136 -11.56 -12.20 2.32
C THR A 136 -10.23 -11.64 1.87
N THR A 137 -10.21 -10.43 1.29
CA THR A 137 -8.98 -9.75 0.86
C THR A 137 -8.16 -9.29 2.05
N PHE A 138 -8.81 -8.80 3.12
CA PHE A 138 -8.14 -8.48 4.38
C PHE A 138 -7.53 -9.73 5.03
N ASP A 139 -8.27 -10.83 5.14
CA ASP A 139 -7.74 -12.09 5.69
C ASP A 139 -6.49 -12.54 4.91
N ARG A 140 -6.54 -12.45 3.58
CA ARG A 140 -5.41 -12.81 2.73
C ARG A 140 -4.21 -11.88 2.91
N LEU A 141 -4.44 -10.58 3.08
CA LEU A 141 -3.38 -9.63 3.40
C LEU A 141 -2.65 -10.06 4.68
N GLN A 142 -3.38 -10.47 5.72
CA GLN A 142 -2.76 -10.94 6.97
C GLN A 142 -1.98 -12.25 6.81
N ASP A 143 -2.48 -13.19 6.03
CA ASP A 143 -1.73 -14.40 5.67
C ASP A 143 -0.39 -14.03 5.00
N LEU A 144 -0.43 -13.10 4.04
CA LEU A 144 0.76 -12.69 3.29
C LEU A 144 1.76 -11.92 4.15
N ARG A 145 1.29 -11.04 5.05
CA ARG A 145 2.16 -10.38 6.05
C ARG A 145 2.82 -11.39 6.99
N THR A 146 2.05 -12.36 7.48
CA THR A 146 2.60 -13.44 8.31
C THR A 146 3.70 -14.23 7.57
N ILE A 147 3.53 -14.46 6.26
CA ILE A 147 4.55 -15.11 5.43
C ILE A 147 5.81 -14.24 5.28
N LEU A 148 5.66 -12.91 5.20
CA LEU A 148 6.80 -11.98 5.18
C LEU A 148 7.54 -11.93 6.52
N ASP A 149 6.82 -11.89 7.64
CA ASP A 149 7.41 -11.59 8.95
C ASP A 149 7.93 -12.84 9.68
N ALA A 150 7.25 -13.97 9.53
CA ALA A 150 7.54 -15.20 10.26
C ALA A 150 7.88 -16.39 9.34
N GLY A 151 7.82 -16.20 8.02
CA GLY A 151 7.98 -17.27 7.04
C GLY A 151 9.42 -17.43 6.51
N PRO A 152 9.61 -18.23 5.44
CA PRO A 152 10.91 -18.38 4.78
C PRO A 152 11.42 -17.11 4.09
N LEU A 153 10.61 -16.05 4.09
CA LEU A 153 10.95 -14.70 3.62
C LEU A 153 11.26 -13.73 4.76
N ALA A 154 11.17 -14.19 6.01
CA ALA A 154 11.63 -13.42 7.16
C ALA A 154 13.13 -13.17 6.96
N SER A 155 13.48 -11.92 6.69
CA SER A 155 14.88 -11.53 6.66
C SER A 155 15.44 -11.66 8.07
N GLU A 156 16.50 -12.46 8.25
CA GLU A 156 17.38 -12.22 9.40
C GLU A 156 17.84 -10.75 9.35
N PRO A 157 18.06 -10.06 10.47
CA PRO A 157 18.62 -8.72 10.45
C PRO A 157 20.04 -8.76 9.87
N ILE A 158 20.16 -8.55 8.57
CA ILE A 158 21.41 -8.32 7.84
C ILE A 158 22.00 -7.00 8.32
N LEU A 159 23.04 -7.08 9.14
CA LEU A 159 23.94 -5.96 9.39
C LEU A 159 24.50 -5.48 8.05
N MET A 160 24.04 -4.32 7.58
CA MET A 160 24.50 -3.72 6.34
C MET A 160 25.86 -3.06 6.60
N ASP A 161 26.94 -3.70 6.15
CA ASP A 161 28.27 -3.09 6.13
C ASP A 161 28.34 -2.17 4.91
N LEU A 162 27.98 -0.90 5.13
CA LEU A 162 27.96 0.15 4.10
C LEU A 162 29.37 0.76 3.95
N ASP A 163 30.39 -0.09 3.87
CA ASP A 163 31.74 0.36 3.56
C ASP A 163 31.79 0.85 2.09
N CYS A 164 32.42 1.99 1.85
CA CYS A 164 32.51 2.57 0.50
C CYS A 164 33.29 1.66 -0.47
N ASP A 165 34.07 0.73 0.08
CA ASP A 165 34.87 -0.25 -0.64
C ASP A 165 34.26 -1.67 -0.65
N SER A 166 33.22 -1.94 0.13
CA SER A 166 32.62 -3.28 0.23
C SER A 166 31.23 -3.34 -0.41
N VAL A 167 31.09 -4.23 -1.38
CA VAL A 167 29.84 -4.49 -2.10
C VAL A 167 28.94 -5.32 -1.19
N ALA A 168 28.11 -4.66 -0.37
CA ALA A 168 26.94 -5.32 0.22
C ALA A 168 25.79 -5.31 -0.80
N ASP A 169 25.24 -6.50 -1.05
CA ASP A 169 24.33 -6.84 -2.16
C ASP A 169 22.85 -6.95 -1.76
N GLU A 170 22.47 -6.68 -0.50
CA GLU A 170 21.07 -6.78 -0.12
C GLU A 170 20.61 -5.64 0.77
N VAL A 171 19.39 -5.20 0.49
CA VAL A 171 18.72 -4.10 1.16
C VAL A 171 17.48 -4.66 1.86
N MET A 172 17.37 -4.37 3.16
CA MET A 172 16.26 -4.84 3.99
C MET A 172 15.34 -3.70 4.39
N SER A 173 14.04 -4.01 4.51
CA SER A 173 13.04 -3.14 5.13
C SER A 173 13.35 -2.93 6.61
N LEU A 174 13.32 -1.67 7.06
CA LEU A 174 13.32 -1.33 8.49
C LEU A 174 11.86 -1.17 8.96
N PRO A 175 11.48 -1.72 10.12
CA PRO A 175 10.16 -1.46 10.70
C PRO A 175 10.04 0.04 11.02
N VAL A 176 8.87 0.62 10.71
CA VAL A 176 8.53 1.99 11.10
C VAL A 176 8.00 1.93 12.53
N GLU A 177 8.78 2.42 13.49
CA GLU A 177 8.34 2.59 14.88
C GLU A 177 8.10 4.08 15.15
N ASP A 178 7.00 4.44 15.83
CA ASP A 178 6.69 5.82 16.27
C ASP A 178 6.75 6.90 15.15
N ASN A 179 6.27 6.59 13.95
CA ASN A 179 6.34 7.50 12.79
C ASN A 179 7.79 7.91 12.45
N GLN A 180 8.78 7.07 12.75
CA GLN A 180 10.17 7.32 12.39
C GLN A 180 10.83 6.06 11.82
N ILE A 181 11.66 6.25 10.79
CA ILE A 181 12.61 5.24 10.35
C ILE A 181 13.94 5.57 10.99
N SER A 182 14.50 4.61 11.73
CA SER A 182 15.87 4.71 12.24
C SER A 182 16.80 3.91 11.37
N ILE A 183 17.57 4.58 10.51
CA ILE A 183 18.65 3.92 9.77
C ILE A 183 19.86 3.87 10.72
N ILE A 184 20.21 2.66 11.16
CA ILE A 184 21.38 2.42 12.01
C ILE A 184 22.53 1.99 11.11
N TYR A 185 23.55 2.83 11.02
CA TYR A 185 24.78 2.53 10.29
C TYR A 185 25.85 1.97 11.24
N TYR A 186 26.45 0.85 10.84
CA TYR A 186 27.61 0.27 11.51
C TYR A 186 28.87 0.57 10.69
N PRO A 187 29.71 1.53 11.10
CA PRO A 187 31.03 1.64 10.52
C PRO A 187 31.82 0.37 10.86
N GLY A 188 32.41 -0.29 9.87
CA GLY A 188 33.23 -1.50 10.05
C GLY A 188 34.43 -1.36 11.00
N THR A 189 34.64 -0.20 11.64
CA THR A 189 35.65 0.01 12.69
C THR A 189 34.98 0.13 14.07
N ARG A 190 35.44 -0.68 15.03
CA ARG A 190 34.83 -0.85 16.37
C ARG A 190 34.75 0.41 17.25
N ASP A 191 35.35 1.53 16.82
CA ASP A 191 35.48 2.76 17.61
C ASP A 191 34.62 3.93 17.09
N GLU A 192 33.86 3.77 16.00
CA GLU A 192 33.00 4.83 15.49
C GLU A 192 31.57 4.73 16.05
N ARG A 193 30.98 5.91 16.37
CA ARG A 193 29.64 6.01 16.96
C ARG A 193 28.58 5.54 15.95
N MET A 194 27.65 4.70 16.41
CA MET A 194 26.41 4.41 15.69
C MET A 194 25.70 5.73 15.38
N LEU A 195 25.41 5.96 14.10
CA LEU A 195 24.55 7.06 13.69
C LEU A 195 23.16 6.51 13.44
N ALA A 196 22.18 7.01 14.19
CA ALA A 196 20.77 6.80 13.91
C ALA A 196 20.27 8.02 13.14
N VAL A 197 19.94 7.84 11.86
CA VAL A 197 19.21 8.86 11.10
C VAL A 197 17.73 8.62 11.35
N GLN A 198 17.06 9.56 12.01
CA GLN A 198 15.61 9.54 12.22
C GLN A 198 14.92 10.26 11.05
N ILE A 199 14.15 9.52 10.27
CA ILE A 199 13.36 10.08 9.17
C ILE A 199 11.89 10.04 9.58
N PRO A 200 11.20 11.18 9.70
CA PRO A 200 9.78 11.20 10.02
C PRO A 200 8.93 10.59 8.88
N VAL A 201 7.96 9.75 9.24
CA VAL A 201 6.96 9.10 8.39
C VAL A 201 5.58 9.65 8.74
N ALA A 202 4.72 9.88 7.74
CA ALA A 202 3.33 10.32 7.94
C ALA A 202 3.14 11.67 8.69
N ASP A 203 3.85 12.73 8.26
CA ASP A 203 3.43 14.12 8.52
C ASP A 203 2.49 14.58 7.38
N ASN A 204 1.52 15.46 7.68
CA ASN A 204 0.60 16.08 6.72
C ASN A 204 1.32 17.06 5.76
N ARG A 205 2.64 17.16 5.86
CA ARG A 205 3.46 17.97 4.98
C ARG A 205 3.78 17.19 3.70
N GLN A 206 3.95 17.94 2.63
CA GLN A 206 4.29 17.47 1.28
C GLN A 206 5.69 16.83 1.18
N ASP A 207 6.31 16.53 2.32
CA ASP A 207 7.73 16.24 2.45
C ASP A 207 7.99 15.01 3.36
N ALA A 208 6.92 14.25 3.64
CA ALA A 208 6.92 12.98 4.36
C ALA A 208 6.72 11.81 3.40
N LEU A 209 7.32 10.66 3.75
CA LEU A 209 7.03 9.40 3.07
C LEU A 209 5.55 9.07 3.29
N CYS A 210 4.82 8.92 2.19
CA CYS A 210 3.37 8.80 2.12
C CYS A 210 2.90 7.34 2.28
N SER A 211 3.80 6.39 2.07
CA SER A 211 3.59 4.97 2.36
C SER A 211 4.20 4.58 3.69
N ARG A 212 3.56 3.63 4.38
CA ARG A 212 4.14 2.94 5.54
C ARG A 212 5.24 1.96 5.17
N TRP A 213 5.32 1.60 3.89
CA TRP A 213 6.27 0.63 3.36
C TRP A 213 7.31 1.34 2.52
N LEU A 214 8.58 1.01 2.74
CA LEU A 214 9.71 1.67 2.10
C LEU A 214 10.52 0.65 1.34
N ASP A 215 10.63 0.89 0.05
CA ASP A 215 11.58 0.20 -0.80
C ASP A 215 12.93 0.89 -0.63
N LEU A 216 13.85 0.12 -0.05
CA LEU A 216 15.21 0.53 0.12
C LEU A 216 16.01 -0.06 -1.06
N GLU A 217 16.63 0.79 -1.87
CA GLU A 217 17.40 0.41 -3.05
C GLU A 217 18.79 1.07 -3.00
N LYS A 218 19.83 0.31 -3.35
CA LYS A 218 21.18 0.84 -3.50
C LYS A 218 21.33 1.46 -4.89
N VAL A 219 21.65 2.76 -4.95
CA VAL A 219 21.95 3.43 -6.22
C VAL A 219 23.45 3.66 -6.34
N VAL A 220 24.03 3.16 -7.43
CA VAL A 220 25.45 3.32 -7.76
C VAL A 220 25.67 4.73 -8.33
N THR A 221 26.53 5.49 -7.66
CA THR A 221 26.92 6.85 -8.04
C THR A 221 28.24 6.90 -8.80
N ASP A 222 28.53 8.06 -9.38
CA ASP A 222 29.70 8.41 -10.18
C ASP A 222 31.05 8.45 -9.41
N GLY A 223 31.16 7.71 -8.31
CA GLY A 223 32.39 7.55 -7.51
C GLY A 223 32.70 8.70 -6.55
N LYS A 224 31.92 9.79 -6.53
CA LYS A 224 32.10 10.90 -5.56
C LYS A 224 31.24 10.76 -4.30
N LYS A 225 30.12 10.06 -4.39
CA LYS A 225 29.22 9.71 -3.29
C LYS A 225 29.31 8.20 -3.04
N CYS A 226 29.34 7.76 -1.78
CA CYS A 226 29.20 6.34 -1.41
C CYS A 226 27.76 5.87 -1.68
N PRO A 227 27.48 4.55 -1.78
CA PRO A 227 26.19 4.04 -2.24
C PRO A 227 25.02 4.79 -1.62
N ILE A 228 24.15 5.30 -2.50
CA ILE A 228 22.98 6.04 -2.07
C ILE A 228 21.92 5.01 -1.67
N LEU A 229 21.44 5.11 -0.43
CA LEU A 229 20.21 4.43 -0.04
C LEU A 229 19.05 5.26 -0.60
N ARG A 230 18.42 4.76 -1.66
CA ARG A 230 17.14 5.27 -2.13
C ARG A 230 16.06 4.67 -1.22
N ILE A 231 15.25 5.52 -0.64
CA ILE A 231 14.07 5.21 0.14
C ILE A 231 12.90 5.66 -0.71
N ASP A 232 12.20 4.70 -1.31
CA ASP A 232 11.07 4.94 -2.19
C ASP A 232 9.80 4.40 -1.52
N ASP A 233 8.80 5.27 -1.36
CA ASP A 233 7.51 4.88 -0.79
C ASP A 233 6.56 4.28 -1.84
N GLY A 234 6.96 4.30 -3.12
CA GLY A 234 6.22 3.77 -4.26
C GLY A 234 5.06 4.67 -4.73
N PHE A 235 4.89 5.86 -4.15
CA PHE A 235 3.77 6.75 -4.42
C PHE A 235 4.20 8.15 -4.84
N CYS A 236 4.90 8.88 -3.96
CA CYS A 236 4.99 10.33 -4.07
C CYS A 236 6.43 10.82 -4.24
N ASP A 237 7.37 10.34 -3.43
CA ASP A 237 8.73 10.86 -3.40
C ASP A 237 9.76 9.74 -3.13
N ALA A 238 10.95 9.88 -3.74
CA ALA A 238 12.11 9.09 -3.39
C ALA A 238 13.12 9.96 -2.63
N MET A 239 13.55 9.50 -1.46
CA MET A 239 14.61 10.11 -0.67
C MET A 239 15.91 9.36 -0.92
N TYR A 240 17.00 10.10 -1.07
CA TYR A 240 18.33 9.56 -1.35
C TYR A 240 19.24 9.93 -0.20
N VAL A 241 19.64 8.95 0.59
CA VAL A 241 20.59 9.12 1.69
C VAL A 241 21.96 8.73 1.17
N SER A 242 22.90 9.68 1.17
CA SER A 242 24.28 9.47 0.69
C SER A 242 25.28 10.04 1.68
N ARG A 243 26.52 9.55 1.65
CA ARG A 243 27.64 10.10 2.44
C ARG A 243 28.58 10.86 1.51
N ASP A 244 28.81 12.13 1.82
CA ASP A 244 29.86 12.91 1.18
C ASP A 244 31.22 12.45 1.69
N THR A 245 32.02 11.91 0.77
CA THR A 245 33.35 11.35 1.08
C THR A 245 34.37 12.41 1.48
N ALA A 246 34.19 13.67 1.07
CA ALA A 246 35.13 14.74 1.37
C ALA A 246 34.88 15.37 2.74
N THR A 247 33.60 15.58 3.09
CA THR A 247 33.21 16.23 4.34
C THR A 247 32.84 15.26 5.44
N ASN A 248 32.70 13.97 5.10
CA ASN A 248 32.21 12.94 5.99
C ASN A 248 30.80 13.21 6.54
N GLN A 249 30.00 14.00 5.82
CA GLN A 249 28.62 14.36 6.21
C GLN A 249 27.60 13.51 5.45
N TRP A 250 26.48 13.22 6.10
CA TRP A 250 25.33 12.61 5.45
C TRP A 250 24.53 13.69 4.72
N LEU A 251 24.22 13.41 3.46
CA LEU A 251 23.40 14.23 2.59
C LEU A 251 22.09 13.49 2.34
N ILE A 252 21.00 14.21 2.50
CA ILE A 252 19.66 13.73 2.17
C ILE A 252 19.20 14.55 0.97
N ASP A 253 19.21 13.93 -0.19
CA ASP A 253 18.69 14.49 -1.44
C ASP A 253 17.25 13.98 -1.64
N ARG A 254 16.35 14.83 -2.16
CA ARG A 254 14.96 14.46 -2.47
C ARG A 254 14.71 14.73 -3.95
N ASN A 255 13.95 13.85 -4.61
CA ASN A 255 13.51 14.07 -6.00
C ASN A 255 12.26 14.93 -6.07
#